data_AF-A0A101JWZ4-F1
#
_entry.id   AF-A0A101JWZ4-F1
#
_cell.length_a   1.000
_cell.length_b   1.000
_cell.length_c   1.000
_cell.angle_alpha   90.00
_cell.angle_beta   90.00
_cell.angle_gamma   90.00
#
_symmetry.space_group_name_H-M   'P 1'
#
loop_
_entity.id
_entity.type
_entity.pdbx_description
1 polymer ?
#
loop_
_entity_poly.entity_id
_entity_poly.type
_entity_poly.pdbx_seq_one_letter_code
_entity_poly.pdbx_strand_id
1 'polypeptide(L)'
;MAQDDAIIANGLNAGLRRLVVKALVHSAGKRRDQVRMDELLQVLSAEIGRLTFKAETGDGADADLTVAVRSALMILLNAAARDARSDLARAAESMQ
;
A
#
# COMPACT_ATOMS: atom_id res chain seq x y z
N MET A 1 11.07 -24.96 2.93
CA MET A 1 10.45 -24.20 4.05
C MET A 1 10.86 -22.73 3.97
N ALA A 2 11.99 -22.27 4.50
CA ALA A 2 12.32 -20.82 4.50
C ALA A 2 12.37 -20.15 3.11
N GLN A 3 12.76 -20.88 2.06
CA GLN A 3 12.79 -20.35 0.68
C GLN A 3 11.38 -20.23 0.07
N ASP A 4 10.49 -21.18 0.34
CA ASP A 4 9.11 -21.18 -0.16
C ASP A 4 8.30 -20.05 0.50
N ASP A 5 8.49 -19.87 1.81
CA ASP A 5 7.86 -18.78 2.57
C ASP A 5 8.30 -17.40 2.05
N ALA A 6 9.58 -17.24 1.71
CA ALA A 6 10.10 -16.02 1.11
C ALA A 6 9.51 -15.75 -0.28
N ILE A 7 9.36 -16.78 -1.11
CA ILE A 7 8.73 -16.66 -2.44
C ILE A 7 7.26 -16.26 -2.30
N ILE A 8 6.52 -16.89 -1.39
CA ILE A 8 5.11 -16.59 -1.11
C ILE A 8 4.97 -15.15 -0.61
N ALA A 9 5.79 -14.72 0.35
CA ALA A 9 5.76 -13.36 0.87
C ALA A 9 6.06 -12.32 -0.22
N ASN A 10 7.04 -12.57 -1.08
CA ASN A 10 7.36 -11.69 -2.20
C ASN A 10 6.21 -11.62 -3.22
N GLY A 11 5.61 -12.77 -3.54
CA GLY A 11 4.44 -12.85 -4.42
C GLY A 11 3.24 -12.09 -3.87
N LEU A 12 2.97 -12.25 -2.57
CA LEU A 12 1.89 -11.55 -1.86
C LEU A 12 2.13 -10.04 -1.86
N ASN A 13 3.35 -9.58 -1.55
CA ASN A 13 3.71 -8.16 -1.57
C ASN A 13 3.52 -7.54 -2.96
N ALA A 14 3.97 -8.24 -4.01
CA ALA A 14 3.78 -7.77 -5.39
C ALA A 14 2.30 -7.74 -5.80
N GLY A 15 1.53 -8.76 -5.42
CA GLY A 15 0.09 -8.83 -5.65
C GLY A 15 -0.67 -7.71 -4.94
N LEU A 16 -0.40 -7.51 -3.65
CA LEU A 16 -1.02 -6.47 -2.83
C LEU A 16 -0.71 -5.07 -3.38
N ARG A 17 0.55 -4.80 -3.74
CA ARG A 17 0.91 -3.52 -4.38
C ARG A 17 0.09 -3.28 -5.64
N ARG A 18 -0.02 -4.26 -6.54
CA ARG A 18 -0.82 -4.14 -7.78
C ARG A 18 -2.29 -3.83 -7.48
N LEU A 19 -2.88 -4.48 -6.48
CA LEU A 19 -4.26 -4.22 -6.08
C LEU A 19 -4.44 -2.78 -5.56
N VAL A 20 -3.53 -2.31 -4.71
CA VAL A 20 -3.58 -0.93 -4.17
C VAL A 20 -3.41 0.10 -5.30
N VAL A 21 -2.48 -0.11 -6.25
CA VAL A 21 -2.34 0.74 -7.43
C VAL A 21 -3.67 0.84 -8.19
N LYS A 22 -4.33 -0.29 -8.47
CA LYS A 22 -5.60 -0.30 -9.19
C LYS A 22 -6.73 0.37 -8.40
N ALA A 23 -6.78 0.21 -7.07
CA ALA A 23 -7.75 0.90 -6.23
C ALA A 23 -7.56 2.43 -6.27
N LEU A 24 -6.33 2.91 -6.18
CA LEU A 24 -6.00 4.34 -6.25
C LEU A 24 -6.37 4.94 -7.61
N VAL A 25 -5.95 4.30 -8.71
CA VAL A 25 -6.30 4.73 -10.08
C VAL A 25 -7.82 4.69 -10.29
N HIS A 26 -8.51 3.68 -9.75
CA HIS A 26 -9.97 3.60 -9.83
C HIS A 26 -10.66 4.73 -9.06
N SER A 27 -10.15 5.09 -7.87
CA SER A 27 -10.69 6.19 -7.04
C SER A 27 -10.64 7.54 -7.76
N ALA A 28 -9.57 7.81 -8.49
CA ALA A 28 -9.44 9.00 -9.34
C ALA A 28 -10.53 9.06 -10.43
N GLY A 29 -11.08 7.91 -10.81
CA GLY A 29 -12.16 7.80 -11.80
C GLY A 29 -11.75 8.24 -13.20
N LYS A 30 -12.73 8.32 -14.11
CA LYS A 30 -12.49 8.67 -15.53
C LYS A 30 -11.95 10.09 -15.73
N ARG A 31 -12.29 11.01 -14.83
CA ARG A 31 -11.79 12.39 -14.83
C ARG A 31 -10.38 12.54 -14.25
N ARG A 32 -9.80 11.44 -13.74
CA ARG A 32 -8.47 11.40 -13.12
C ARG A 32 -8.33 12.46 -12.03
N ASP A 33 -9.34 12.49 -11.18
CA ASP A 33 -9.42 13.41 -10.06
C ASP A 33 -8.35 13.03 -9.03
N GLN A 34 -7.22 13.73 -9.12
CA GLN A 34 -6.08 13.56 -8.24
C GLN A 34 -6.46 13.77 -6.77
N VAL A 35 -7.43 14.65 -6.49
CA VAL A 35 -7.91 14.92 -5.12
C VAL A 35 -8.54 13.67 -4.52
N ARG A 36 -9.41 12.97 -5.26
CA ARG A 36 -10.06 11.72 -4.78
C ARG A 36 -9.07 10.59 -4.55
N MET A 37 -7.99 10.54 -5.33
CA MET A 37 -6.91 9.58 -5.09
C MET A 37 -6.14 9.93 -3.82
N ASP A 38 -5.81 11.21 -3.63
CA ASP A 38 -5.08 11.68 -2.44
C ASP A 38 -5.94 11.56 -1.17
N GLU A 39 -7.26 11.73 -1.24
CA GLU A 39 -8.21 11.44 -0.15
C GLU A 39 -8.14 9.96 0.27
N LEU A 40 -8.21 9.02 -0.69
CA LEU A 40 -8.10 7.60 -0.40
C LEU A 40 -6.71 7.26 0.20
N LEU A 41 -5.65 7.88 -0.30
CA LEU A 41 -4.30 7.72 0.23
C LEU A 41 -4.22 8.18 1.70
N GLN A 42 -4.85 9.30 2.05
CA GLN A 42 -4.90 9.80 3.42
C GLN A 42 -5.68 8.85 4.34
N VAL A 43 -6.84 8.35 3.90
CA VAL A 43 -7.64 7.38 4.65
C VAL A 43 -6.83 6.12 4.93
N LEU A 44 -6.19 5.54 3.91
CA LEU A 44 -5.38 4.34 4.07
C LEU A 44 -4.18 4.57 5.00
N SER A 45 -3.51 5.73 4.87
CA SER A 45 -2.39 6.09 5.77
C SER A 45 -2.84 6.20 7.22
N ALA A 46 -4.01 6.81 7.45
CA ALA A 46 -4.60 6.93 8.78
C ALA A 46 -4.97 5.57 9.37
N GLU A 47 -5.54 4.66 8.56
CA GLU A 47 -5.84 3.30 9.02
C GLU A 47 -4.59 2.51 9.36
N ILE A 48 -3.54 2.59 8.54
CA ILE A 48 -2.24 1.95 8.86
C ILE A 48 -1.72 2.47 10.21
N GLY A 49 -1.79 3.78 10.45
CA GLY A 49 -1.38 4.39 11.72
C GLY A 49 -2.16 3.89 12.94
N ARG A 50 -3.39 3.39 12.75
CA ARG A 50 -4.24 2.83 13.82
C ARG A 50 -3.98 1.35 14.10
N LEU A 51 -3.36 0.60 13.19
CA LEU A 51 -3.17 -0.85 13.34
C LEU A 51 -2.35 -1.20 14.58
N THR A 52 -2.81 -2.12 15.42
CA THR A 52 -2.06 -2.64 16.56
C THR A 52 -1.96 -4.15 16.46
N PHE A 53 -0.75 -4.69 16.59
CA PHE A 53 -0.49 -6.12 16.54
C PHE A 53 0.00 -6.60 17.91
N LYS A 54 -0.53 -7.72 18.37
CA LYS A 54 -0.04 -8.42 19.56
C LYS A 54 0.77 -9.62 19.10
N ALA A 55 2.00 -9.77 19.57
CA ALA A 55 2.74 -11.01 19.44
C ALA A 55 2.28 -11.96 20.55
N GLU A 56 2.38 -13.27 20.29
CA GLU A 56 1.95 -14.29 21.26
C GLU A 56 2.82 -14.33 22.52
N THR A 57 4.00 -13.67 22.51
CA THR A 57 5.04 -13.82 23.54
C THR A 57 5.07 -12.73 24.60
N GLY A 58 4.21 -11.69 24.53
CA GLY A 58 3.91 -10.76 25.64
C GLY A 58 5.02 -9.83 26.15
N ASP A 59 6.26 -9.96 25.68
CA ASP A 59 7.46 -9.30 26.25
C ASP A 59 7.94 -8.09 25.41
N GLY A 60 7.10 -7.06 25.26
CA GLY A 60 7.47 -5.80 24.56
C GLY A 60 7.67 -5.91 23.03
N ALA A 61 7.80 -7.14 22.51
CA ALA A 61 7.88 -7.46 21.09
C ALA A 61 6.64 -7.03 20.28
N ASP A 62 5.50 -6.83 20.94
CA ASP A 62 4.24 -6.35 20.35
C ASP A 62 4.38 -4.93 19.78
N ALA A 63 5.10 -4.06 20.49
CA ALA A 63 5.31 -2.68 20.07
C ALA A 63 6.22 -2.63 18.84
N ASP A 64 7.33 -3.37 18.86
CA ASP A 64 8.28 -3.45 17.76
C ASP A 64 7.67 -4.10 16.53
N LEU A 65 6.90 -5.18 16.69
CA LEU A 65 6.15 -5.81 15.61
C LEU A 65 5.12 -4.86 15.01
N THR A 66 4.37 -4.14 15.86
CA THR A 66 3.40 -3.13 15.40
C THR A 66 4.10 -2.06 14.56
N VAL A 67 5.22 -1.52 15.04
CA VAL A 67 6.00 -0.51 14.33
C VAL A 67 6.52 -1.06 13.01
N ALA A 68 7.09 -2.27 13.00
CA ALA A 68 7.62 -2.90 11.79
C ALA A 68 6.55 -3.11 10.73
N VAL A 69 5.38 -3.63 11.11
CA VAL A 69 4.26 -3.86 10.18
C VAL A 69 3.71 -2.54 9.65
N ARG A 70 3.52 -1.52 10.50
CA ARG A 70 3.10 -0.19 10.07
C ARG A 70 4.07 0.40 9.04
N SER A 71 5.37 0.34 9.32
CA SER A 71 6.40 0.81 8.41
C SER A 71 6.38 0.07 7.06
N ALA A 72 6.26 -1.25 7.08
CA ALA A 72 6.17 -2.05 5.86
C ALA A 72 4.94 -1.68 5.01
N LEU A 73 3.78 -1.52 5.65
CA LEU A 73 2.54 -1.12 4.97
C LEU A 73 2.63 0.30 4.39
N MET A 74 3.23 1.25 5.12
CA MET A 74 3.46 2.60 4.63
C MET A 74 4.40 2.60 3.41
N ILE A 75 5.47 1.80 3.42
CA ILE A 75 6.37 1.65 2.27
C ILE A 75 5.60 1.13 1.06
N LEU A 76 4.76 0.10 1.24
CA LEU A 76 3.94 -0.46 0.18
C LEU A 76 2.95 0.56 -0.38
N LEU A 77 2.26 1.29 0.49
CA LEU A 77 1.29 2.32 0.11
C LEU A 77 1.96 3.45 -0.68
N ASN A 78 3.12 3.93 -0.23
CA ASN A 78 3.90 4.96 -0.92
C ASN A 78 4.41 4.48 -2.29
N ALA A 79 4.83 3.22 -2.40
CA ALA A 79 5.22 2.62 -3.67
C ALA A 79 4.03 2.53 -4.64
N ALA A 80 2.86 2.10 -4.15
CA ALA A 80 1.64 2.04 -4.95
C ALA A 80 1.16 3.44 -5.38
N ALA A 81 1.25 4.45 -4.52
CA ALA A 81 0.86 5.82 -4.85
C ALA A 81 1.72 6.42 -5.96
N ARG A 82 3.04 6.17 -5.95
CA ARG A 82 3.95 6.59 -7.03
C ARG A 82 3.60 5.94 -8.36
N ASP A 83 3.35 4.63 -8.36
CA ASP A 83 2.96 3.91 -9.57
C ASP A 83 1.61 4.40 -10.10
N ALA A 84 0.62 4.59 -9.23
CA ALA A 84 -0.71 5.09 -9.62
C ALA A 84 -0.62 6.48 -10.28
N ARG A 85 0.20 7.39 -9.72
CA ARG A 85 0.47 8.70 -10.31
C ARG A 85 1.14 8.58 -11.69
N SER A 86 2.11 7.67 -11.82
CA SER A 86 2.75 7.39 -13.11
C SER A 86 1.77 6.85 -14.15
N ASP A 87 0.84 5.96 -13.76
CA ASP A 87 -0.19 5.41 -14.64
C ASP A 87 -1.15 6.51 -15.11
N LEU A 88 -1.58 7.39 -14.19
CA LEU A 88 -2.45 8.52 -14.52
C LEU A 88 -1.78 9.52 -15.48
N ALA A 89 -0.48 9.81 -15.27
CA ALA A 89 0.29 10.70 -16.15
C ALA A 89 0.44 10.12 -17.56
N ARG A 90 0.86 8.85 -17.69
CA ARG A 90 0.99 8.17 -19.00
C ARG A 90 -0.32 8.12 -19.76
N ALA A 91 -1.42 7.88 -19.05
CA ALA A 91 -2.74 7.85 -19.67
C ALA A 91 -3.21 9.25 -20.11
N ALA A 92 -2.67 10.34 -19.54
CA ALA A 92 -2.93 11.71 -19.98
C ALA A 92 -2.18 12.05 -21.27
N GLU A 93 -0.93 11.62 -21.38
CA GLU A 93 -0.12 11.76 -22.59
C GLU A 93 -0.72 11.00 -23.77
N SER A 94 -1.30 9.81 -23.56
CA SER A 94 -1.89 9.01 -24.65
C SER A 94 -3.23 9.53 -25.19
N MET A 95 -3.80 10.58 -24.60
CA MET A 95 -5.07 11.18 -25.03
C MET A 95 -4.89 12.53 -25.76
N GLN A 96 -3.65 13.02 -25.84
CA GLN A 96 -3.26 14.17 -26.65
C GLN A 96 -2.87 13.71 -28.06
#